data_AF-A0A9P8V816-F1
#
_entry.id   AF-A0A9P8V816-F1
#
_cell.length_a   1.000
_cell.length_b   1.000
_cell.length_c   1.000
_cell.angle_alpha   90.00
_cell.angle_beta   90.00
_cell.angle_gamma   90.00
#
_symmetry.space_group_name_H-M   'P 1'
#
loop_
_entity.id
_entity.type
_entity.pdbx_description
1 polymer ?
#
loop_
_entity_poly.entity_id
_entity_poly.type
_entity_poly.pdbx_seq_one_letter_code
_entity_poly.pdbx_strand_id
1 'polypeptide(L)'
;MASGLFVDPTTLLRVAPLVTSTAAVWFCADQYLYYGTFLHRDVRQKTNEVLPAYWNAHLSKGLFNIFSLYGLSVATGLANALSGSSRPAAPGSRWYLAGACFSIAHFVFVPWAAEQIRAMVHDGNAVESQAKWMKVHLTRTFTVDVPGWVCFGLAVLHSVHAI
;
A
#
# COMPACT_ATOMS: atom_id res chain seq x y z
N MET A 1 -32.11 18.76 -16.98
CA MET A 1 -31.85 18.03 -18.24
C MET A 1 -30.65 17.13 -18.02
N ALA A 2 -30.76 15.87 -18.41
CA ALA A 2 -29.85 14.79 -18.05
C ALA A 2 -28.47 14.92 -18.71
N SER A 3 -27.42 14.78 -17.90
CA SER A 3 -26.16 14.13 -18.26
C SER A 3 -25.47 13.59 -16.99
N GLY A 4 -26.15 12.68 -16.30
CA GLY A 4 -25.64 11.97 -15.12
C GLY A 4 -24.58 10.92 -15.44
N LEU A 5 -23.53 11.28 -16.20
CA LEU A 5 -22.54 10.30 -16.65
C LEU A 5 -21.17 10.90 -16.98
N PHE A 6 -20.66 11.87 -16.22
CA PHE A 6 -19.22 12.15 -16.16
C PHE A 6 -18.85 12.56 -14.74
N VAL A 7 -18.02 11.74 -14.09
CA VAL A 7 -17.51 11.99 -12.74
C VAL A 7 -16.84 13.36 -12.72
N ASP A 8 -17.19 14.25 -11.80
CA ASP A 8 -16.49 15.54 -11.63
C ASP A 8 -14.99 15.25 -11.44
N PRO A 9 -14.11 15.71 -12.35
CA PRO A 9 -12.68 15.41 -12.29
C PRO A 9 -12.04 15.86 -10.98
N THR A 10 -12.57 16.90 -10.35
CA THR A 10 -12.08 17.41 -9.06
C THR A 10 -12.43 16.44 -7.94
N THR A 11 -13.68 15.98 -7.89
CA THR A 11 -14.12 14.94 -6.95
C THR A 11 -13.37 13.63 -7.16
N LEU A 12 -13.14 13.23 -8.42
CA LEU A 12 -12.35 12.04 -8.74
C LEU A 12 -10.92 12.17 -8.21
N LEU A 13 -10.27 13.31 -8.46
CA LEU A 13 -8.92 13.57 -7.95
C LEU A 13 -8.88 13.53 -6.42
N ARG A 14 -9.86 14.12 -5.74
CA ARG A 14 -9.95 14.13 -4.26
C ARG A 14 -10.12 12.74 -3.67
N VAL A 15 -10.93 11.90 -4.29
CA VAL A 15 -11.24 10.55 -3.78
C VAL A 15 -10.19 9.52 -4.19
N ALA A 16 -9.48 9.73 -5.30
CA ALA A 16 -8.47 8.82 -5.83
C ALA A 16 -7.45 8.31 -4.79
N PRO A 17 -6.76 9.14 -3.98
CA PRO A 17 -5.77 8.64 -3.04
C PRO A 17 -6.36 7.76 -1.94
N LEU A 18 -7.62 7.99 -1.54
CA LEU A 18 -8.33 7.11 -0.60
C LEU A 18 -8.65 5.76 -1.24
N VAL A 19 -9.14 5.75 -2.49
CA VAL A 19 -9.46 4.52 -3.21
C VAL A 19 -8.21 3.66 -3.41
N THR A 20 -7.12 4.26 -3.87
CA THR A 20 -5.88 3.54 -4.16
C THR A 20 -5.18 3.07 -2.90
N SER A 21 -5.20 3.87 -1.82
CA SER A 21 -4.66 3.43 -0.52
C SER A 21 -5.53 2.36 0.15
N THR A 22 -6.86 2.39 -0.05
CA THR A 22 -7.75 1.30 0.39
C THR A 22 -7.39 -0.01 -0.31
N ALA A 23 -7.19 0.03 -1.63
CA ALA A 23 -6.71 -1.13 -2.38
C ALA A 23 -5.31 -1.59 -1.93
N ALA A 24 -4.41 -0.67 -1.57
CA ALA A 24 -3.09 -0.99 -1.03
C ALA A 24 -3.17 -1.69 0.34
N VAL A 25 -4.01 -1.19 1.26
CA VAL A 25 -4.24 -1.81 2.58
C VAL A 25 -4.91 -3.17 2.41
N TRP A 26 -5.87 -3.31 1.49
CA TRP A 26 -6.47 -4.60 1.18
C TRP A 26 -5.42 -5.58 0.63
N PHE A 27 -4.55 -5.13 -0.27
CA PHE A 27 -3.43 -5.94 -0.76
C PHE A 27 -2.49 -6.35 0.38
N CYS A 28 -2.27 -5.51 1.39
CA CYS A 28 -1.50 -5.90 2.57
C CYS A 28 -2.20 -6.99 3.40
N ALA A 29 -3.52 -6.92 3.55
CA ALA A 29 -4.32 -7.96 4.21
C ALA A 29 -4.29 -9.28 3.42
N ASP A 30 -4.39 -9.21 2.10
CA ASP A 30 -4.30 -10.34 1.18
C ASP A 30 -2.94 -11.04 1.28
N GLN A 31 -1.86 -10.26 1.22
CA GLN A 31 -0.50 -10.74 1.44
C GLN A 31 -0.38 -11.40 2.81
N TYR A 32 -0.91 -10.80 3.88
CA TYR A 32 -0.85 -11.40 5.21
C TYR A 32 -1.54 -12.76 5.25
N LEU A 33 -2.74 -12.86 4.66
CA LEU A 33 -3.52 -14.08 4.62
C LEU A 33 -2.79 -15.18 3.85
N TYR A 34 -2.41 -14.94 2.60
CA TYR A 34 -1.79 -15.95 1.76
C TYR A 34 -0.39 -16.32 2.23
N TYR A 35 0.44 -15.34 2.55
CA TYR A 35 1.82 -15.60 2.94
C TYR A 35 1.93 -16.21 4.33
N GLY A 36 0.96 -15.93 5.21
CA GLY A 36 0.82 -16.60 6.49
C GLY A 36 0.55 -18.10 6.36
N THR A 37 -0.15 -18.55 5.31
CA THR A 37 -0.43 -19.99 5.11
C THR A 37 0.83 -20.83 4.93
N PHE A 38 1.89 -20.27 4.31
CA PHE A 38 3.19 -20.93 4.16
C PHE A 38 3.90 -21.18 5.51
N LEU A 39 3.46 -20.54 6.59
CA LEU A 39 4.00 -20.75 7.94
C LEU A 39 3.22 -21.80 8.74
N HIS A 40 2.13 -22.35 8.19
CA HIS A 40 1.34 -23.37 8.88
C HIS A 40 2.15 -24.66 9.07
N ARG A 41 2.02 -25.28 10.25
CA ARG A 41 2.83 -26.44 10.63
C ARG A 41 2.70 -27.61 9.63
N ASP A 42 1.48 -27.85 9.16
CA ASP A 42 1.15 -28.96 8.26
C ASP A 42 1.78 -28.84 6.87
N VAL A 43 2.11 -27.62 6.42
CA VAL A 43 2.69 -27.37 5.09
C VAL A 43 4.15 -26.93 5.16
N ARG A 44 4.70 -26.77 6.36
CA ARG A 44 6.02 -26.19 6.61
C ARG A 44 7.14 -26.92 5.87
N GLN A 45 7.12 -28.26 5.87
CA GLN A 45 8.15 -29.06 5.19
C GLN A 45 8.13 -28.82 3.69
N LYS A 46 6.94 -28.87 3.06
CA LYS A 46 6.76 -28.62 1.62
C LYS A 46 7.04 -27.18 1.22
N THR A 47 6.81 -26.25 2.14
CA THR A 47 7.01 -24.81 1.89
C THR A 47 8.47 -24.50 1.56
N ASN A 48 9.44 -25.14 2.22
CA ASN A 48 10.85 -24.90 1.92
C ASN A 48 11.21 -25.21 0.45
N GLU A 49 10.51 -26.15 -0.18
CA GLU A 49 10.73 -26.51 -1.59
C GLU A 49 9.98 -25.59 -2.55
N VAL A 50 8.75 -25.19 -2.21
CA VAL A 50 7.85 -24.47 -3.12
C VAL A 50 8.04 -22.95 -3.07
N LEU A 51 8.35 -22.42 -1.88
CA LEU A 51 8.35 -20.98 -1.62
C LEU A 51 9.36 -20.18 -2.46
N PRO A 52 10.59 -20.67 -2.75
CA PRO A 52 11.52 -19.98 -3.65
C PRO A 52 10.94 -19.78 -5.05
N ALA A 53 10.35 -20.83 -5.63
CA ALA A 53 9.74 -20.78 -6.96
C ALA A 53 8.50 -19.86 -6.99
N TYR A 54 7.69 -19.91 -5.92
CA TYR A 54 6.55 -19.01 -5.75
C TYR A 54 6.98 -17.54 -5.75
N TRP A 55 7.98 -17.17 -4.94
CA TRP A 55 8.47 -15.79 -4.87
C TRP A 55 9.06 -15.33 -6.20
N ASN A 56 9.82 -16.16 -6.91
CA ASN A 56 10.34 -15.83 -8.24
C ASN A 56 9.22 -15.53 -9.25
N ALA A 57 8.12 -16.28 -9.23
CA ALA A 57 6.99 -16.07 -10.12
C ALA A 57 6.10 -14.89 -9.69
N HIS A 58 6.01 -14.63 -8.39
CA HIS A 58 5.13 -13.62 -7.81
C HIS A 58 5.76 -12.21 -7.80
N LEU A 59 7.07 -12.09 -7.59
CA LEU A 59 7.73 -10.83 -7.24
C LEU A 59 7.45 -9.70 -8.24
N SER A 60 7.58 -9.96 -9.55
CA SER A 60 7.35 -8.93 -10.58
C SER A 60 5.91 -8.41 -10.59
N LYS A 61 4.94 -9.31 -10.41
CA LYS A 61 3.50 -8.98 -10.35
C LYS A 61 3.18 -8.22 -9.07
N GLY A 62 3.73 -8.65 -7.94
CA GLY A 62 3.60 -7.97 -6.65
C GLY A 62 4.18 -6.56 -6.70
N LEU A 63 5.38 -6.38 -7.28
CA LEU A 63 5.99 -5.07 -7.47
C LEU A 63 5.15 -4.16 -8.36
N PHE A 64 4.59 -4.67 -9.46
CA PHE A 64 3.69 -3.89 -10.31
C PHE A 64 2.50 -3.34 -9.53
N ASN A 65 1.85 -4.17 -8.70
CA ASN A 65 0.75 -3.74 -7.85
C ASN A 65 1.20 -2.68 -6.82
N ILE A 66 2.34 -2.89 -6.16
CA ILE A 66 2.89 -1.94 -5.18
C ILE A 66 3.17 -0.59 -5.85
N PHE A 67 3.94 -0.56 -6.94
CA PHE A 67 4.29 0.70 -7.61
C PHE A 67 3.06 1.42 -8.17
N SER A 68 2.07 0.68 -8.69
CA SER A 68 0.84 1.28 -9.20
C SER A 68 0.00 1.89 -8.07
N LEU A 69 -0.25 1.14 -6.99
CA LEU A 69 -1.13 1.58 -5.90
C LEU A 69 -0.50 2.71 -5.08
N TYR A 70 0.75 2.55 -4.66
CA TYR A 70 1.45 3.59 -3.89
C TYR A 70 1.82 4.78 -4.78
N GLY A 71 2.25 4.55 -6.01
CA GLY A 71 2.54 5.62 -6.97
C GLY A 71 1.31 6.49 -7.24
N LEU A 72 0.14 5.88 -7.47
CA LEU A 72 -1.09 6.63 -7.69
C LEU A 72 -1.58 7.34 -6.42
N SER A 73 -1.46 6.70 -5.24
CA SER A 73 -1.80 7.32 -3.95
C SER A 73 -0.93 8.55 -3.66
N VAL A 74 0.39 8.45 -3.90
CA VAL A 74 1.33 9.56 -3.73
C VAL A 74 1.05 10.66 -4.75
N ALA A 75 0.93 10.32 -6.04
CA ALA A 75 0.73 11.32 -7.10
C ALA A 75 -0.56 12.12 -6.89
N THR A 76 -1.68 11.43 -6.64
CA THR A 76 -2.97 12.10 -6.43
C THR A 76 -3.06 12.79 -5.07
N GLY A 77 -2.44 12.24 -4.03
CA GLY A 77 -2.31 12.89 -2.73
C GLY A 77 -1.55 14.21 -2.82
N LEU A 78 -0.37 14.20 -3.45
CA LEU A 78 0.43 15.42 -3.65
C LEU A 78 -0.29 16.42 -4.55
N ALA A 79 -0.95 15.98 -5.62
CA ALA A 79 -1.76 16.85 -6.46
C ALA A 79 -2.83 17.59 -5.63
N ASN A 80 -3.62 16.87 -4.83
CA ASN A 80 -4.62 17.51 -3.96
C ASN A 80 -4.01 18.43 -2.90
N ALA A 81 -2.86 18.07 -2.33
CA ALA A 81 -2.18 18.89 -1.34
C ALA A 81 -1.72 20.23 -1.94
N LEU A 82 -1.20 20.21 -3.18
CA LEU A 82 -0.59 21.35 -3.86
C LEU A 82 -1.60 22.22 -4.64
N SER A 83 -2.71 21.65 -5.13
CA SER A 83 -3.74 22.37 -5.89
C SER A 83 -4.52 23.42 -5.07
N GLY A 84 -4.40 23.42 -3.73
CA GLY A 84 -5.05 24.40 -2.85
C GLY A 84 -4.24 25.66 -2.55
N SER A 85 -3.04 25.81 -3.12
CA SER A 85 -2.05 26.87 -2.77
C SER A 85 -2.49 28.32 -3.05
N SER A 86 -3.61 28.55 -3.73
CA SER A 86 -4.17 29.89 -4.00
C SER A 86 -5.28 30.34 -3.02
N ARG A 87 -5.68 29.48 -2.06
CA ARG A 87 -6.64 29.79 -0.98
C ARG A 87 -6.02 29.41 0.37
N PRO A 88 -6.36 30.09 1.48
CA PRO A 88 -5.89 29.67 2.81
C PRO A 88 -6.14 28.17 2.99
N ALA A 89 -5.08 27.44 3.34
CA ALA A 89 -4.94 25.98 3.21
C ALA A 89 -6.26 25.25 3.48
N ALA A 90 -6.87 24.71 2.42
CA ALA A 90 -8.11 23.94 2.55
C ALA A 90 -7.90 22.86 3.62
N PRO A 91 -8.84 22.66 4.56
CA PRO A 91 -8.64 21.80 5.74
C PRO A 91 -8.12 20.38 5.44
N GLY A 92 -8.35 19.86 4.23
CA GLY A 92 -7.85 18.56 3.76
C GLY A 92 -6.40 18.53 3.22
N SER A 93 -5.79 19.66 2.84
CA SER A 93 -4.47 19.68 2.16
C SER A 93 -3.36 19.06 3.02
N ARG A 94 -3.31 19.39 4.32
CA ARG A 94 -2.34 18.79 5.26
C ARG A 94 -2.49 17.28 5.38
N TRP A 95 -3.72 16.77 5.30
CA TRP A 95 -4.03 15.35 5.42
C TRP A 95 -3.65 14.59 4.14
N TYR A 96 -3.85 15.19 2.97
CA TYR A 96 -3.33 14.66 1.71
C TYR A 96 -1.80 14.59 1.71
N LEU A 97 -1.12 15.64 2.19
CA LEU A 97 0.34 15.64 2.29
C LEU A 97 0.84 14.57 3.26
N ALA A 98 0.24 14.48 4.45
CA ALA A 98 0.57 13.46 5.44
C ALA A 98 0.38 12.03 4.87
N GLY A 99 -0.75 11.77 4.22
CA GLY A 99 -1.03 10.48 3.57
C GLY A 99 0.00 10.13 2.49
N ALA A 100 0.40 11.11 1.68
CA ALA A 100 1.45 10.93 0.68
C ALA A 100 2.81 10.63 1.31
N CYS A 101 3.19 11.34 2.38
CA CYS A 101 4.43 11.07 3.12
C CYS A 101 4.45 9.66 3.71
N PHE A 102 3.36 9.20 4.32
CA PHE A 102 3.24 7.83 4.81
C PHE A 102 3.32 6.80 3.68
N SER A 103 2.68 7.07 2.55
CA SER A 103 2.74 6.19 1.36
C SER A 103 4.17 6.12 0.77
N ILE A 104 4.94 7.21 0.83
CA ILE A 104 6.37 7.19 0.48
C ILE A 104 7.16 6.39 1.52
N ALA A 105 6.84 6.55 2.81
CA ALA A 105 7.51 5.85 3.89
C ALA A 105 7.36 4.32 3.83
N HIS A 106 6.36 3.79 3.12
CA HIS A 106 6.29 2.38 2.73
C HIS A 106 7.63 1.86 2.18
N PHE A 107 8.26 2.63 1.29
CA PHE A 107 9.47 2.22 0.59
C PHE A 107 10.72 2.25 1.48
N VAL A 108 10.66 2.87 2.66
CA VAL A 108 11.74 2.77 3.66
C VAL A 108 11.95 1.31 4.05
N PHE A 109 10.90 0.49 4.08
CA PHE A 109 10.98 -0.92 4.49
C PHE A 109 11.57 -1.86 3.42
N VAL A 110 11.85 -1.36 2.21
CA VAL A 110 12.34 -2.18 1.08
C VAL A 110 13.64 -2.94 1.38
N PRO A 111 14.69 -2.37 2.01
CA PRO A 111 15.92 -3.10 2.29
C PRO A 111 15.69 -4.36 3.13
N TRP A 112 14.90 -4.23 4.21
CA TRP A 112 14.56 -5.34 5.09
C TRP A 112 13.69 -6.39 4.40
N ALA A 113 12.70 -5.98 3.60
CA ALA A 113 11.86 -6.90 2.86
C ALA A 113 12.65 -7.65 1.77
N ALA A 114 13.47 -6.93 0.99
CA ALA A 114 14.28 -7.49 -0.08
C ALA A 114 15.34 -8.46 0.44
N GLU A 115 15.94 -8.19 1.60
CA GLU A 115 16.86 -9.11 2.26
C GLU A 115 16.20 -10.46 2.52
N GLN A 116 14.99 -10.47 3.10
CA GLN A 116 14.30 -11.72 3.39
C GLN A 116 13.87 -12.44 2.11
N ILE A 117 13.45 -11.73 1.07
CA ILE A 117 13.12 -12.34 -0.23
C ILE A 117 14.35 -13.01 -0.85
N ARG A 118 15.52 -12.35 -0.84
CA ARG A 118 16.76 -12.95 -1.32
C ARG A 118 17.11 -14.21 -0.52
N ALA A 119 17.03 -14.15 0.80
CA ALA A 119 17.30 -15.29 1.65
C ALA A 119 16.32 -16.46 1.42
N MET A 120 15.04 -16.16 1.13
CA MET A 120 14.06 -17.18 0.74
C MET A 120 14.42 -17.87 -0.57
N VAL A 121 14.94 -17.13 -1.54
CA VAL A 121 15.24 -17.66 -2.87
C VAL A 121 16.60 -18.39 -2.91
N HIS A 122 17.58 -17.97 -2.10
CA HIS A 122 18.97 -18.43 -2.26
C HIS A 122 19.55 -19.21 -1.08
N ASP A 123 19.06 -19.05 0.15
CA ASP A 123 19.78 -19.51 1.36
C ASP A 123 19.21 -20.82 1.96
N GLY A 124 18.25 -21.47 1.29
CA GLY A 124 17.75 -22.80 1.67
C GLY A 124 16.88 -22.87 2.94
N ASN A 125 16.62 -21.74 3.62
CA ASN A 125 15.77 -21.66 4.80
C ASN A 125 14.58 -20.71 4.57
N ALA A 126 13.77 -21.04 3.57
CA ALA A 126 12.72 -20.15 3.07
C ALA A 126 11.62 -19.88 4.12
N VAL A 127 11.24 -20.86 4.95
CA VAL A 127 10.20 -20.65 5.98
C VAL A 127 10.64 -19.65 7.06
N GLU A 128 11.90 -19.69 7.50
CA GLU A 128 12.36 -18.75 8.52
C GLU A 128 12.41 -17.33 7.97
N SER A 129 12.95 -17.17 6.77
CA SER A 129 13.00 -15.87 6.08
C SER A 129 11.60 -15.35 5.76
N GLN A 130 10.64 -16.22 5.44
CA GLN A 130 9.22 -15.86 5.30
C GLN A 130 8.64 -15.32 6.62
N ALA A 131 8.93 -15.96 7.75
CA ALA A 131 8.46 -15.49 9.05
C ALA A 131 9.04 -14.12 9.41
N LYS A 132 10.32 -13.87 9.08
CA LYS A 132 10.96 -12.55 9.23
C LYS A 132 10.34 -11.51 8.30
N TRP A 133 10.11 -11.87 7.03
CA TRP A 133 9.43 -11.02 6.05
C TRP A 133 8.04 -10.61 6.54
N MET A 134 7.28 -11.55 7.10
CA MET A 134 5.94 -11.29 7.65
C MET A 134 5.96 -10.27 8.80
N LYS A 135 7.00 -10.29 9.65
CA LYS A 135 7.18 -9.28 10.70
C LYS A 135 7.44 -7.90 10.12
N VAL A 136 8.31 -7.79 9.11
CA VAL A 136 8.58 -6.54 8.39
C VAL A 136 7.30 -6.02 7.72
N HIS A 137 6.57 -6.91 7.04
CA HIS A 137 5.30 -6.62 6.38
C HIS A 137 4.25 -6.06 7.34
N LEU A 138 4.01 -6.74 8.47
CA LEU A 138 3.07 -6.27 9.48
C LEU A 138 3.50 -4.93 10.08
N THR A 139 4.78 -4.78 10.40
CA THR A 139 5.32 -3.54 10.97
C THR A 139 5.07 -2.38 10.01
N ARG A 140 5.45 -2.53 8.73
CA ARG A 140 5.19 -1.53 7.69
C ARG A 140 3.70 -1.25 7.55
N THR A 141 2.87 -2.29 7.50
CA THR A 141 1.41 -2.14 7.34
C THR A 141 0.81 -1.27 8.43
N PHE A 142 1.15 -1.54 9.70
CA PHE A 142 0.55 -0.81 10.82
C PHE A 142 1.22 0.54 11.13
N THR A 143 2.48 0.73 10.74
CA THR A 143 3.21 1.98 11.04
C THR A 143 3.14 3.02 9.94
N VAL A 144 2.94 2.62 8.68
CA VAL A 144 2.91 3.55 7.54
C VAL A 144 1.71 3.34 6.62
N ASP A 145 1.33 2.11 6.28
CA ASP A 145 0.27 1.90 5.28
C ASP A 145 -1.13 2.27 5.83
N VAL A 146 -1.48 1.76 7.01
CA VAL A 146 -2.76 2.09 7.70
C VAL A 146 -2.83 3.57 8.11
N PRO A 147 -1.79 4.16 8.74
CA PRO A 147 -1.80 5.61 9.03
C PRO A 147 -1.95 6.48 7.78
N GLY A 148 -1.29 6.12 6.67
CA GLY A 148 -1.42 6.82 5.39
C GLY A 148 -2.85 6.75 4.84
N TRP A 149 -3.47 5.56 4.87
CA TRP A 149 -4.87 5.37 4.50
C TRP A 149 -5.83 6.19 5.37
N VAL A 150 -5.63 6.21 6.70
CA VAL A 150 -6.44 7.05 7.62
C VAL A 150 -6.29 8.54 7.27
N CYS A 151 -5.07 9.01 6.99
CA CYS A 151 -4.84 10.39 6.57
C CYS A 151 -5.62 10.74 5.30
N PHE A 152 -5.62 9.86 4.29
CA PHE A 152 -6.42 10.08 3.09
C PHE A 152 -7.93 10.04 3.35
N GLY A 153 -8.41 9.20 4.27
CA GLY A 153 -9.80 9.20 4.72
C GLY A 153 -10.21 10.56 5.32
N LEU A 154 -9.40 11.08 6.24
CA LEU A 154 -9.60 12.41 6.82
C LEU A 154 -9.53 13.52 5.75
N ALA A 155 -8.59 13.42 4.81
CA ALA A 155 -8.47 14.37 3.72
C ALA A 155 -9.76 14.44 2.89
N VAL A 156 -10.32 13.29 2.51
CA VAL A 156 -11.59 13.20 1.76
C VAL A 156 -12.75 13.77 2.58
N LEU A 157 -12.89 13.40 3.86
CA LEU A 157 -13.96 13.92 4.73
C LEU A 157 -13.92 15.46 4.86
N HIS A 158 -12.72 16.04 4.86
CA HIS A 158 -12.53 17.49 4.90
C HIS A 158 -12.64 18.18 3.54
N SER A 159 -12.59 17.43 2.44
CA SER A 159 -12.53 17.98 1.07
C SER A 159 -13.80 17.72 0.26
N VAL A 160 -14.71 16.88 0.75
CA VAL A 160 -15.90 16.40 0.01
C VAL A 160 -17.23 16.81 0.67
N HIS A 161 -17.25 17.63 1.74
CA HIS A 161 -18.47 18.30 2.23
C HIS A 161 -18.53 19.77 1.72
N ALA A 162 -19.61 20.31 1.13
CA ALA A 162 -21.02 19.88 1.01
C ALA A 162 -21.55 19.99 -0.45
N ILE A 163 -22.28 18.97 -0.90
CA ILE A 163 -23.46 19.14 -1.75
C ILE A 163 -24.66 19.26 -0.80
#